data_AF-A0A534MPX5-F1
#
_entry.id   AF-A0A534MPX5-F1
#
_cell.length_a   1.000
_cell.length_b   1.000
_cell.length_c   1.000
_cell.angle_alpha   90.00
_cell.angle_beta   90.00
_cell.angle_gamma   90.00
#
_symmetry.space_group_name_H-M   'P 1'
#
loop_
_entity.id
_entity.type
_entity.pdbx_description
1 polymer ?
#
loop_
_entity_poly.entity_id
_entity_poly.type
_entity_poly.pdbx_seq_one_letter_code
_entity_poly.pdbx_strand_id
1 'polypeptide(L)'
;MLTLVRRSWAASHQLAKTPGLIGFTFRAKLFRHRFWTLSAWEDEKALMDFVGKVPHLDTMKVLGPHMGDAAFFRWSVRRDALPLQWDDALRRMPSSRA
;
A
#
# COMPACT_ATOMS: atom_id res chain seq x y z
N MET A 1 7.29 0.47 -20.00
CA MET A 1 6.98 1.63 -19.14
C MET A 1 5.49 1.98 -19.11
N LEU A 2 4.80 2.14 -20.25
CA LEU A 2 3.36 2.49 -20.29
C LEU A 2 2.46 1.50 -19.54
N THR A 3 2.72 0.19 -19.65
CA THR A 3 1.95 -0.86 -18.95
C THR A 3 2.06 -0.76 -17.43
N LEU A 4 3.24 -0.41 -16.91
CA LEU A 4 3.46 -0.26 -15.47
C LEU A 4 2.65 0.94 -14.93
N VAL A 5 2.74 2.09 -15.61
CA VAL A 5 1.98 3.29 -15.25
C VAL A 5 0.47 3.01 -15.25
N ARG A 6 -0.03 2.32 -16.28
CA ARG A 6 -1.45 1.94 -16.37
C ARG A 6 -1.88 1.01 -15.24
N ARG A 7 -1.06 0.00 -14.90
CA ARG A 7 -1.35 -0.93 -13.80
C ARG A 7 -1.31 -0.24 -12.44
N SER A 8 -0.30 0.60 -12.18
CA SER A 8 -0.21 1.40 -10.96
C SER A 8 -1.39 2.36 -10.81
N TRP A 9 -1.83 2.99 -11.91
CA TRP A 9 -3.02 3.84 -11.89
C TRP A 9 -4.28 3.04 -11.60
N ALA A 10 -4.47 1.89 -12.26
CA ALA A 10 -5.63 1.04 -12.07
C ALA A 10 -5.73 0.51 -10.62
N ALA A 11 -4.61 0.07 -10.04
CA ALA A 11 -4.53 -0.33 -8.65
C ALA A 11 -4.83 0.82 -7.68
N SER A 12 -4.30 2.02 -7.95
CA SER A 12 -4.58 3.21 -7.12
C SER A 12 -6.04 3.65 -7.22
N HIS A 13 -6.64 3.52 -8.40
CA HIS A 13 -8.05 3.81 -8.62
C HIS A 13 -8.97 2.83 -7.89
N GLN A 14 -8.63 1.53 -7.91
CA GLN A 14 -9.33 0.52 -7.13
C GLN A 14 -9.20 0.79 -5.63
N LEU A 15 -7.98 1.11 -5.16
CA LEU A 15 -7.70 1.44 -3.76
C LEU A 15 -8.64 2.56 -3.31
N ALA A 16 -8.60 3.70 -4.00
CA ALA A 16 -9.40 4.88 -3.68
C ALA A 16 -10.92 4.64 -3.66
N LYS A 17 -11.42 3.60 -4.34
CA LYS A 17 -12.85 3.26 -4.42
C LYS A 17 -13.25 2.09 -3.52
N THR A 18 -12.32 1.48 -2.79
CA THR A 18 -12.64 0.30 -1.97
C THR A 18 -13.42 0.74 -0.72
N PRO A 19 -14.60 0.16 -0.46
CA PRO A 19 -15.32 0.39 0.80
C PRO A 19 -14.46 0.04 2.01
N GLY A 20 -14.53 0.88 3.05
CA GLY A 20 -13.74 0.72 4.27
C GLY A 20 -12.32 1.29 4.20
N LEU A 21 -11.90 1.89 3.08
CA LEU A 21 -10.69 2.71 3.05
C LEU A 21 -10.95 4.07 3.72
N ILE A 22 -10.15 4.41 4.73
CA ILE A 22 -10.22 5.71 5.41
C ILE A 22 -9.31 6.74 4.73
N GLY A 23 -8.14 6.30 4.25
CA GLY A 23 -7.20 7.16 3.52
C GLY A 23 -5.91 6.43 3.18
N PHE A 24 -5.17 6.96 2.21
CA PHE A 24 -3.90 6.40 1.78
C PHE A 24 -2.96 7.48 1.24
N THR A 25 -1.67 7.19 1.26
CA THR A 25 -0.62 8.00 0.65
C THR A 25 0.52 7.11 0.19
N PHE A 26 1.28 7.59 -0.79
CA PHE A 26 2.43 6.90 -1.34
C PHE A 26 3.72 7.65 -1.01
N ARG A 27 4.81 6.91 -0.85
CA ARG A 27 6.15 7.45 -0.78
C ARG A 27 7.07 6.62 -1.66
N ALA A 28 7.96 7.29 -2.39
CA ALA A 28 8.94 6.62 -3.23
C ALA A 28 10.34 7.20 -3.01
N LYS A 29 11.35 6.34 -3.01
CA LYS A 29 12.76 6.69 -3.20
C LYS A 29 13.19 6.09 -4.54
N LEU A 30 12.96 6.84 -5.61
CA LEU A 30 13.06 6.35 -6.98
C LEU A 30 14.48 5.84 -7.31
N PHE A 31 15.53 6.59 -6.94
CA PHE A 31 16.93 6.18 -7.12
C PHE A 31 17.32 4.91 -6.34
N ARG A 32 16.50 4.48 -5.38
CA ARG A 32 16.73 3.26 -4.58
C ARG A 32 15.69 2.18 -4.86
N HIS A 33 14.84 2.38 -5.88
CA HIS A 33 13.72 1.50 -6.22
C HIS A 33 12.87 1.05 -5.01
N ARG A 34 12.71 1.93 -4.02
CA ARG A 34 11.89 1.65 -2.83
C ARG A 34 10.59 2.43 -2.87
N PHE A 35 9.50 1.71 -2.71
CA PHE A 35 8.15 2.23 -2.77
C PHE A 35 7.41 1.79 -1.51
N TRP A 36 6.64 2.71 -0.94
CA TRP A 36 5.83 2.47 0.24
C TRP A 36 4.41 2.95 -0.03
N THR A 37 3.46 2.18 0.48
CA THR A 37 2.06 2.56 0.60
C THR A 37 1.72 2.61 2.06
N LEU A 38 1.18 3.75 2.51
CA LEU A 38 0.61 3.91 3.83
C LEU A 38 -0.90 4.04 3.66
N SER A 39 -1.66 3.20 4.35
CA SER A 39 -3.12 3.18 4.24
C SER A 39 -3.77 2.88 5.58
N ALA A 40 -4.93 3.50 5.81
CA ALA A 40 -5.78 3.27 6.98
C ALA A 40 -7.10 2.68 6.51
N TRP A 41 -7.56 1.64 7.20
CA TRP A 41 -8.76 0.88 6.86
C TRP A 41 -9.67 0.78 8.09
N GLU A 42 -10.97 0.67 7.87
CA GLU A 42 -11.96 0.41 8.93
C GLU A 42 -11.66 -0.90 9.65
N ASP A 43 -11.30 -1.94 8.90
CA ASP A 43 -10.89 -3.24 9.42
C ASP A 43 -9.99 -4.01 8.43
N GLU A 44 -9.45 -5.15 8.87
CA GLU A 44 -8.61 -6.03 8.05
C GLU A 44 -9.40 -6.64 6.88
N LYS A 45 -10.72 -6.84 7.04
CA LYS A 45 -11.55 -7.42 5.99
C LYS A 45 -11.63 -6.49 4.78
N ALA A 46 -11.83 -5.19 4.99
CA ALA A 46 -11.83 -4.18 3.93
C ALA A 46 -10.49 -4.14 3.17
N LEU A 47 -9.37 -4.22 3.89
CA LEU A 47 -8.04 -4.33 3.28
C LEU A 47 -7.92 -5.60 2.42
N MET A 48 -8.30 -6.76 2.95
CA MET A 48 -8.19 -8.02 2.21
C MET A 48 -9.15 -8.10 1.02
N ASP A 49 -10.33 -7.46 1.11
CA ASP A 49 -11.25 -7.29 -0.01
C ASP A 49 -10.61 -6.47 -1.14
N PHE A 50 -9.80 -5.45 -0.83
CA PHE A 50 -8.99 -4.76 -1.83
C PHE A 50 -7.90 -5.67 -2.41
N VAL A 51 -7.13 -6.34 -1.56
CA VAL A 51 -5.99 -7.19 -1.98
C VAL A 51 -6.45 -8.29 -2.95
N GLY A 52 -7.58 -8.93 -2.66
CA GLY A 52 -8.12 -10.04 -3.44
C GLY A 52 -8.87 -9.65 -4.72
N LYS A 53 -9.12 -8.35 -4.96
CA LYS A 53 -9.88 -7.89 -6.13
C LYS A 53 -8.97 -7.40 -7.25
N VAL A 54 -9.45 -7.58 -8.49
CA VAL A 54 -8.85 -7.00 -9.69
C VAL A 54 -9.21 -5.51 -9.78
N PRO A 55 -8.33 -4.66 -10.34
CA PRO A 55 -7.03 -4.94 -10.99
C PRO A 55 -5.79 -5.17 -10.09
N HIS A 56 -5.88 -4.98 -8.76
CA HIS A 56 -4.73 -5.05 -7.85
C HIS A 56 -4.12 -6.45 -7.80
N LEU A 57 -4.95 -7.49 -7.62
CA LEU A 57 -4.50 -8.88 -7.59
C LEU A 57 -3.68 -9.26 -8.84
N ASP A 58 -4.15 -8.87 -10.02
CA ASP A 58 -3.44 -9.14 -11.27
C ASP A 58 -2.15 -8.34 -11.40
N THR A 59 -2.15 -7.11 -10.87
CA THR A 59 -0.94 -6.28 -10.81
C THR A 59 0.12 -6.93 -9.92
N MET A 60 -0.25 -7.47 -8.75
CA MET A 60 0.66 -8.22 -7.88
C MET A 60 1.23 -9.45 -8.59
N LYS A 61 0.39 -10.25 -9.27
CA LYS A 61 0.84 -11.44 -10.01
C LYS A 61 1.84 -11.11 -11.11
N VAL A 62 1.58 -10.04 -11.86
CA VAL A 62 2.42 -9.64 -13.01
C VAL A 62 3.72 -8.98 -12.55
N LEU A 63 3.69 -8.12 -11.53
CA LEU A 63 4.86 -7.36 -11.10
C LEU A 63 5.70 -8.09 -10.05
N GLY A 64 5.10 -9.01 -9.27
CA GLY A 64 5.77 -9.73 -8.19
C GLY A 64 7.12 -10.35 -8.58
N PRO A 65 7.23 -11.07 -9.72
CA PRO A 65 8.51 -11.65 -10.17
C PRO A 65 9.61 -10.64 -10.49
N HIS A 66 9.27 -9.36 -10.63
CA HIS A 66 10.19 -8.27 -10.96
C HIS A 66 10.48 -7.34 -9.77
N MET A 67 9.87 -7.59 -8.62
CA MET A 67 10.05 -6.81 -7.40
C MET A 67 10.97 -7.54 -6.43
N GLY A 68 11.71 -6.78 -5.63
CA GLY A 68 12.35 -7.34 -4.43
C GLY A 68 11.31 -7.67 -3.35
N ASP A 69 11.80 -8.11 -2.19
CA ASP A 69 10.93 -8.50 -1.08
C ASP A 69 9.97 -7.38 -0.66
N ALA A 70 8.71 -7.77 -0.47
CA ALA A 70 7.67 -6.90 0.07
C ALA A 70 7.44 -7.24 1.54
N ALA A 71 7.58 -6.25 2.42
CA ALA A 71 7.23 -6.36 3.83
C ALA A 71 5.96 -5.56 4.12
N PHE A 72 5.07 -6.14 4.92
CA PHE A 72 3.82 -5.52 5.36
C PHE A 72 3.84 -5.40 6.88
N PHE A 73 3.63 -4.19 7.39
CA PHE A 73 3.51 -3.93 8.81
C PHE A 73 2.16 -3.30 9.10
N ARG A 74 1.43 -3.86 10.05
CA ARG A 74 0.06 -3.46 10.42
C ARG A 74 0.02 -3.10 11.90
N TRP A 75 -0.73 -2.07 12.23
CA TRP A 75 -1.02 -1.68 13.61
C TRP A 75 -2.39 -1.03 13.68
N SER A 76 -3.03 -1.12 14.85
CA SER A 76 -4.29 -0.43 15.11
C SER A 76 -4.03 1.02 15.51
N VAL A 77 -4.90 1.92 15.06
CA VAL A 77 -4.90 3.34 15.46
C VAL A 77 -6.29 3.77 15.90
N ARG A 78 -6.34 4.74 16.81
CA ARG A 78 -7.59 5.44 17.14
C ARG A 78 -7.93 6.44 16.04
N ARG A 79 -9.21 6.76 15.90
CA ARG A 79 -9.72 7.72 14.90
C ARG A 79 -9.12 9.12 15.04
N ASP A 80 -8.84 9.57 16.27
CA ASP A 80 -8.23 10.87 16.58
C ASP A 80 -6.74 10.96 16.20
N ALA A 81 -6.09 9.83 15.89
CA ALA A 81 -4.72 9.79 15.39
C ALA A 81 -4.62 9.88 13.86
N LEU A 82 -5.75 10.07 13.16
CA LEU A 82 -5.79 10.24 11.70
C LEU A 82 -5.76 11.73 11.31
N PRO A 83 -5.17 12.10 10.16
CA PRO A 83 -4.56 11.21 9.15
C PRO A 83 -3.18 10.70 9.56
N LEU A 84 -2.85 9.47 9.14
CA LEU A 84 -1.54 8.87 9.38
C LEU A 84 -0.41 9.71 8.79
N GLN A 85 0.68 9.88 9.55
CA GLN A 85 1.87 10.60 9.11
C GLN A 85 3.02 9.64 8.82
N TRP A 86 3.81 9.94 7.79
CA TRP A 86 4.95 9.09 7.39
C TRP A 86 6.00 8.96 8.48
N ASP A 87 6.27 10.01 9.24
CA ASP A 87 7.28 9.96 10.30
C ASP A 87 6.86 9.01 11.42
N ASP A 88 5.56 8.97 11.76
CA ASP A 88 5.06 8.01 12.75
C ASP A 88 5.08 6.58 12.20
N ALA A 89 4.62 6.39 10.96
CA ALA A 89 4.64 5.08 10.31
C ALA A 89 6.07 4.51 10.22
N LEU A 90 7.06 5.34 9.87
CA LEU A 90 8.45 4.92 9.78
C LEU A 90 9.08 4.60 11.14
N ARG A 91 8.67 5.29 12.22
CA ARG A 91 9.12 4.96 13.59
C ARG A 91 8.57 3.63 14.08
N ARG A 92 7.37 3.26 13.65
CA ARG A 92 6.73 1.98 14.02
C ARG A 92 7.20 0.83 13.17
N MET A 93 7.58 1.10 11.92
CA MET A 93 8.03 0.07 11.00
C MET A 93 9.27 -0.62 11.60
N PRO A 94 9.25 -1.96 11.71
CA PRO A 94 10.42 -2.69 12.19
C PRO A 94 11.63 -2.29 11.35
N SER A 95 12.77 -2.12 12.00
CA SER A 95 14.03 -1.98 11.27
C SER A 95 14.20 -3.23 10.43
N SER A 96 13.93 -3.15 9.12
CA SER A 96 14.23 -4.26 8.22
C SER A 96 15.75 -4.43 8.25
N ARG A 97 16.23 -5.54 8.81
CA ARG A 97 17.59 -6.00 8.50
C ARG A 97 17.64 -6.14 6.97
N ALA A 98 18.54 -5.37 6.38
CA ALA A 98 18.97 -5.58 5.00
C ALA A 98 19.71 -6.92 4.91
#